data_AF-A0AA39HCS3-F1
#
_entry.id   AF-A0AA39HCS3-F1
#
_cell.length_a   1.000
_cell.length_b   1.000
_cell.length_c   1.000
_cell.angle_alpha   90.00
_cell.angle_beta   90.00
_cell.angle_gamma   90.00
#
_symmetry.space_group_name_H-M   'P 1'
#
loop_
_entity.id
_entity.type
_entity.pdbx_description
1 polymer ?
#
loop_
_entity_poly.entity_id
_entity_poly.type
_entity_poly.pdbx_seq_one_letter_code
_entity_poly.pdbx_strand_id
1 'polypeptide(L)'
;MTFETVVFRYAAITCVTLCTPLNLFTMYVIIAKSPKNLKLYKYVLLNISFWVFVYDVTVGVMLLPMTTPTKPIALYFTGIASFFGPVGGALCAALAVLCISECLAAVLLGFCYRYLALNDDFRIRGWKPEPRHYHYGAAMMIVVPPGAMFAVAVYACSPRETFTKLILNASAEGTNILDSSLLIGPEKEGFVPGSVVLSMYIALWAICLAVCIIGIIGQLRIHRVSMSNFTYGLHIQLIKSLAVQTAAPLILFASPVCVVLVGTVFNLKFLNCIV
;
A
#
# COMPACT_ATOMS: atom_id res chain seq x y z
N MET A 1 -21.11 8.36 -19.45
CA MET A 1 -20.55 7.62 -18.29
C MET A 1 -21.12 6.21 -18.34
N THR A 2 -20.28 5.17 -18.40
CA THR A 2 -20.77 3.78 -18.49
C THR A 2 -21.19 3.26 -17.11
N PHE A 3 -22.11 2.28 -17.08
CA PHE A 3 -22.62 1.67 -15.85
C PHE A 3 -21.48 1.15 -14.94
N GLU A 4 -20.42 0.59 -15.52
CA GLU A 4 -19.25 0.08 -14.79
C GLU A 4 -18.50 1.17 -14.02
N THR A 5 -18.28 2.35 -14.63
CA THR A 5 -17.61 3.48 -13.99
C THR A 5 -18.41 4.00 -12.80
N VAL A 6 -19.74 3.99 -12.91
CA VAL A 6 -20.65 4.40 -11.83
C VAL A 6 -20.58 3.41 -10.66
N VAL A 7 -20.62 2.11 -10.94
CA VAL A 7 -20.51 1.05 -9.93
C VAL A 7 -19.16 1.12 -9.20
N PHE A 8 -18.06 1.28 -9.93
CA PHE A 8 -16.72 1.41 -9.32
C PHE A 8 -16.63 2.62 -8.39
N ARG A 9 -17.19 3.76 -8.81
CA ARG A 9 -17.22 4.99 -7.99
C ARG A 9 -18.01 4.77 -6.70
N TYR A 10 -19.21 4.20 -6.79
CA TYR A 10 -20.02 3.92 -5.60
C TYR A 10 -19.35 2.90 -4.68
N ALA A 11 -18.69 1.88 -5.22
CA ALA A 11 -17.91 0.93 -4.43
C ALA A 11 -16.75 1.62 -3.69
N ALA A 12 -15.99 2.47 -4.37
CA ALA A 12 -14.90 3.23 -3.77
C ALA A 12 -15.41 4.17 -2.65
N ILE A 13 -16.47 4.95 -2.91
CA ILE A 13 -17.08 5.84 -1.91
C ILE A 13 -17.60 5.05 -0.72
N THR A 14 -18.28 3.92 -0.96
CA THR A 14 -18.80 3.05 0.12
C THR A 14 -17.65 2.49 0.97
N CYS A 15 -16.59 2.00 0.33
CA CYS A 15 -15.41 1.50 1.01
C CYS A 15 -14.79 2.58 1.90
N VAL A 16 -14.60 3.79 1.38
CA VAL A 16 -14.00 4.92 2.13
C VAL A 16 -14.89 5.34 3.29
N THR A 17 -16.20 5.42 3.06
CA THR A 17 -17.17 5.81 4.10
C THR A 17 -17.23 4.80 5.25
N LEU A 18 -16.98 3.52 4.98
CA LEU A 18 -16.96 2.46 6.00
C LEU A 18 -15.58 2.28 6.65
N CYS A 19 -14.51 2.26 5.86
CA CYS A 19 -13.15 1.98 6.32
C CYS A 19 -12.56 3.14 7.11
N THR A 20 -12.79 4.39 6.69
CA THR A 20 -12.19 5.56 7.35
C THR A 20 -12.60 5.69 8.83
N PRO A 21 -13.90 5.60 9.19
CA PRO A 21 -14.31 5.62 10.59
C PRO A 21 -13.79 4.42 11.38
N LEU A 22 -13.73 3.23 10.77
CA LEU A 22 -13.21 2.03 11.41
C LEU A 22 -11.71 2.15 11.72
N ASN A 23 -10.92 2.72 10.80
CA ASN A 23 -9.50 2.97 10.99
C ASN A 23 -9.26 4.04 12.06
N LEU A 24 -10.06 5.10 12.10
CA LEU A 24 -10.06 6.10 13.18
C LEU A 24 -10.42 5.48 14.54
N PHE A 25 -11.47 4.67 14.59
CA PHE A 25 -11.87 3.95 15.80
C PHE A 25 -10.78 2.99 16.27
N THR A 26 -10.12 2.30 15.34
CA THR A 26 -8.98 1.41 15.64
C THR A 26 -7.83 2.18 16.26
N MET A 27 -7.45 3.33 15.69
CA MET A 27 -6.43 4.20 16.27
C MET A 27 -6.82 4.69 17.68
N TYR A 28 -8.08 5.10 17.87
CA TYR A 28 -8.61 5.49 19.18
C TYR A 28 -8.50 4.35 20.21
N VAL A 29 -8.90 3.13 19.85
CA VAL A 29 -8.79 1.95 20.73
C VAL A 29 -7.33 1.64 21.05
N ILE A 30 -6.42 1.74 20.09
CA ILE A 30 -4.98 1.52 20.33
C ILE A 30 -4.42 2.56 21.30
N ILE A 31 -4.81 3.83 21.20
CA ILE A 31 -4.32 4.89 22.07
C ILE A 31 -4.94 4.78 23.47
N ALA A 32 -6.27 4.60 23.56
CA ALA A 32 -7.02 4.74 24.79
C ALA A 32 -7.21 3.43 25.58
N LYS A 33 -7.17 2.27 24.92
CA LYS A 33 -7.52 0.96 25.52
C LYS A 33 -6.40 -0.08 25.45
N SER A 34 -5.28 0.19 24.78
CA SER A 34 -4.20 -0.78 24.66
C SER A 34 -3.49 -1.03 26.00
N PRO A 35 -3.31 -2.31 26.42
CA PRO A 35 -2.66 -2.63 27.69
C PRO A 35 -1.21 -2.16 27.74
N LYS A 36 -0.77 -1.68 28.92
CA LYS A 36 0.59 -1.16 29.17
C LYS A 36 1.71 -2.15 28.79
N ASN A 37 1.40 -3.45 28.81
CA ASN A 37 2.33 -4.53 28.51
C ASN A 37 2.74 -4.60 27.02
N LEU A 38 1.98 -3.99 26.11
CA LEU A 38 2.31 -3.95 24.67
C LEU A 38 3.43 -2.95 24.30
N LYS A 39 3.89 -2.12 25.25
CA LYS A 39 5.02 -1.16 25.13
C LYS A 39 5.22 -0.60 23.72
N LEU A 40 6.27 -1.03 23.00
CA LEU A 40 6.66 -0.52 21.68
C LEU A 40 5.72 -1.02 20.56
N TYR A 41 5.17 -2.22 20.72
CA TYR A 41 4.33 -2.86 19.69
C TYR A 41 3.04 -2.09 19.42
N LYS A 42 2.50 -1.39 20.42
CA LYS A 42 1.32 -0.51 20.23
C LYS A 42 1.59 0.59 19.19
N TYR A 43 2.82 1.12 19.13
CA TYR A 43 3.19 2.16 18.17
C TYR A 43 3.33 1.59 16.77
N VAL A 44 3.75 0.33 16.63
CA VAL A 44 3.77 -0.34 15.33
C VAL A 44 2.35 -0.53 14.79
N LEU A 45 1.42 -1.00 15.64
CA LEU A 45 0.00 -1.11 15.25
C LEU A 45 -0.60 0.24 14.90
N LEU A 46 -0.30 1.28 15.69
CA LEU A 46 -0.74 2.64 15.41
C LEU A 46 -0.20 3.16 14.08
N ASN A 47 1.07 2.88 13.77
CA ASN A 47 1.70 3.25 12.51
C ASN A 47 0.98 2.61 11.31
N ILE A 48 0.66 1.31 11.38
CA ILE A 48 -0.12 0.62 10.35
C ILE A 48 -1.47 1.31 10.14
N SER A 49 -2.24 1.51 11.22
CA SER A 49 -3.56 2.14 11.12
C SER A 49 -3.51 3.58 10.62
N PHE A 50 -2.46 4.34 10.96
CA PHE A 50 -2.25 5.70 10.47
C PHE A 50 -2.07 5.72 8.95
N TRP A 51 -1.17 4.89 8.40
CA TRP A 51 -0.94 4.87 6.95
C TRP A 51 -2.13 4.37 6.15
N VAL A 52 -2.89 3.40 6.68
CA VAL A 52 -4.15 2.96 6.06
C VAL A 52 -5.17 4.09 6.04
N PHE A 53 -5.30 4.85 7.14
CA PHE A 53 -6.19 6.01 7.18
C PHE A 53 -5.79 7.09 6.17
N VAL A 54 -4.49 7.45 6.10
CA VAL A 54 -4.01 8.45 5.14
C VAL A 54 -4.22 7.96 3.69
N TYR A 55 -4.04 6.66 3.44
CA TYR A 55 -4.35 6.04 2.16
C TYR A 55 -5.84 6.17 1.80
N ASP A 56 -6.75 5.83 2.72
CA ASP A 56 -8.20 5.91 2.50
C ASP A 56 -8.63 7.34 2.15
N VAL A 57 -8.09 8.35 2.86
CA VAL A 57 -8.36 9.77 2.56
C VAL A 57 -7.78 10.18 1.21
N THR A 58 -6.54 9.77 0.92
CA THR A 58 -5.86 10.15 -0.32
C THR A 58 -6.56 9.53 -1.54
N VAL A 59 -6.89 8.24 -1.51
CA VAL A 59 -7.55 7.58 -2.64
C VAL A 59 -9.03 7.91 -2.70
N GLY A 60 -9.71 7.93 -1.55
CA GLY A 60 -11.15 8.06 -1.46
C GLY A 60 -11.70 9.46 -1.59
N VAL A 61 -10.94 10.47 -1.14
CA VAL A 61 -11.38 11.86 -1.11
C VAL A 61 -10.56 12.71 -2.07
N MET A 62 -9.22 12.58 -2.05
CA MET A 62 -8.35 13.40 -2.89
C MET A 62 -8.39 12.94 -4.35
N LEU A 63 -8.12 11.66 -4.62
CA LEU A 63 -8.02 11.16 -6.00
C LEU A 63 -9.37 10.79 -6.61
N LEU A 64 -10.17 10.00 -5.89
CA LEU A 64 -11.42 9.40 -6.37
C LEU A 64 -11.28 8.87 -7.82
N PRO A 65 -10.49 7.79 -8.01
CA PRO A 65 -10.17 7.29 -9.34
C PRO A 65 -11.41 6.81 -10.08
N MET A 66 -11.49 7.15 -11.36
CA MET A 66 -12.44 6.61 -12.31
C MET A 66 -11.68 5.86 -13.40
N THR A 67 -12.15 4.65 -13.69
CA THR A 67 -11.73 3.88 -14.85
C THR A 67 -12.65 4.21 -16.03
N THR A 68 -12.07 4.56 -17.17
CA THR A 68 -12.81 4.64 -18.43
C THR A 68 -12.60 3.38 -19.25
N PRO A 69 -13.67 2.85 -19.89
CA PRO A 69 -13.58 1.64 -20.71
C PRO A 69 -12.72 1.82 -21.98
N THR A 70 -12.44 3.05 -22.40
CA THR A 70 -11.73 3.35 -23.65
C THR A 70 -10.21 3.47 -23.50
N LYS A 71 -9.68 3.73 -22.29
CA LYS A 71 -8.23 3.84 -22.02
C LYS A 71 -7.89 3.33 -20.60
N PRO A 72 -7.58 2.03 -20.44
CA PRO A 72 -7.36 1.42 -19.12
C PRO A 72 -6.13 1.94 -18.34
N ILE A 73 -5.16 2.56 -19.02
CA ILE A 73 -3.91 3.07 -18.41
C ILE A 73 -4.09 4.49 -17.85
N ALA A 74 -5.09 5.23 -18.33
CA ALA A 74 -5.29 6.61 -17.93
C ALA A 74 -6.24 6.66 -16.73
N LEU A 75 -5.73 7.04 -15.57
CA LEU A 75 -6.55 7.26 -14.37
C LEU A 75 -7.16 8.65 -14.46
N TYR A 76 -8.49 8.69 -14.40
CA TYR A 76 -9.23 9.95 -14.27
C TYR A 76 -9.46 10.21 -12.79
N PHE A 77 -8.97 11.34 -12.29
CA PHE A 77 -9.22 11.76 -10.93
C PHE A 77 -10.33 12.81 -10.90
N THR A 78 -11.36 12.54 -10.10
CA THR A 78 -12.52 13.43 -9.94
C THR A 78 -12.66 13.95 -8.51
N GLY A 79 -11.73 13.60 -7.63
CA GLY A 79 -11.69 14.07 -6.25
C GLY A 79 -11.09 15.47 -6.14
N ILE A 80 -10.82 15.90 -4.89
CA ILE A 80 -10.30 17.26 -4.59
C ILE A 80 -8.97 17.54 -5.31
N ALA A 81 -8.20 16.51 -5.64
CA ALA A 81 -6.93 16.63 -6.34
C ALA A 81 -7.05 17.32 -7.71
N SER A 82 -8.22 17.28 -8.35
CA SER A 82 -8.42 17.94 -9.65
C SER A 82 -8.38 19.47 -9.56
N PHE A 83 -8.67 20.06 -8.38
CA PHE A 83 -8.54 21.50 -8.16
C PHE A 83 -7.08 21.98 -8.14
N PHE A 84 -6.12 21.09 -7.86
CA PHE A 84 -4.69 21.43 -7.81
C PHE A 84 -3.98 21.28 -9.16
N GLY A 85 -4.73 20.94 -10.23
CA GLY A 85 -4.19 20.74 -11.55
C GLY A 85 -3.29 19.49 -11.68
N PRO A 86 -2.64 19.30 -12.84
CA PRO A 86 -1.91 18.06 -13.18
C PRO A 86 -0.80 17.69 -12.20
N VAL A 87 -0.03 18.68 -11.75
CA VAL A 87 1.06 18.47 -10.79
C VAL A 87 0.51 18.05 -9.44
N GLY A 88 -0.57 18.69 -8.97
CA GLY A 88 -1.21 18.36 -7.70
C GLY A 88 -1.77 16.95 -7.68
N GLY A 89 -2.47 16.52 -8.74
CA GLY A 89 -2.94 15.14 -8.82
C GLY A 89 -1.82 14.12 -8.94
N ALA A 90 -0.72 14.45 -9.62
CA ALA A 90 0.44 13.56 -9.72
C ALA A 90 1.08 13.35 -8.35
N LEU A 91 1.19 14.42 -7.56
CA LEU A 91 1.64 14.34 -6.16
C LEU A 91 0.66 13.56 -5.29
N CYS A 92 -0.65 13.72 -5.45
CA CYS A 92 -1.63 12.91 -4.73
C CYS A 92 -1.54 11.42 -5.10
N ALA A 93 -1.32 11.10 -6.38
CA ALA A 93 -1.12 9.73 -6.84
C ALA A 93 0.16 9.13 -6.25
N ALA A 94 1.26 9.87 -6.27
CA ALA A 94 2.51 9.47 -5.63
C ALA A 94 2.36 9.30 -4.12
N LEU A 95 1.60 10.18 -3.44
CA LEU A 95 1.31 10.07 -2.02
C LEU A 95 0.51 8.80 -1.71
N ALA A 96 -0.44 8.41 -2.56
CA ALA A 96 -1.15 7.14 -2.40
C ALA A 96 -0.19 5.94 -2.47
N VAL A 97 0.76 5.95 -3.41
CA VAL A 97 1.81 4.92 -3.50
C VAL A 97 2.69 4.91 -2.25
N LEU A 98 3.09 6.09 -1.75
CA LEU A 98 3.86 6.20 -0.50
C LEU A 98 3.11 5.57 0.68
N CYS A 99 1.82 5.89 0.85
CA CYS A 99 1.02 5.36 1.97
C CYS A 99 0.93 3.83 1.94
N ILE A 100 0.78 3.26 0.75
CA ILE A 100 0.81 1.81 0.54
C ILE A 100 2.16 1.22 0.94
N SER A 101 3.26 1.79 0.42
CA SER A 101 4.60 1.28 0.69
C SER A 101 4.94 1.38 2.17
N GLU A 102 4.52 2.46 2.82
CA GLU A 102 4.62 2.62 4.28
C GLU A 102 3.77 1.61 5.04
N CYS A 103 2.56 1.30 4.58
CA CYS A 103 1.72 0.26 5.17
C CYS A 103 2.41 -1.12 5.10
N LEU A 104 2.97 -1.47 3.93
CA LEU A 104 3.72 -2.72 3.75
C LEU A 104 4.97 -2.75 4.64
N ALA A 105 5.75 -1.67 4.68
CA ALA A 105 6.90 -1.55 5.57
C ALA A 105 6.49 -1.69 7.05
N ALA A 106 5.43 -1.02 7.49
CA ALA A 106 4.94 -1.08 8.87
C ALA A 106 4.48 -2.49 9.27
N VAL A 107 3.79 -3.21 8.37
CA VAL A 107 3.40 -4.61 8.59
C VAL A 107 4.63 -5.51 8.75
N LEU A 108 5.60 -5.40 7.83
CA LEU A 108 6.84 -6.17 7.92
C LEU A 108 7.61 -5.83 9.21
N LEU A 109 7.61 -4.57 9.63
CA LEU A 109 8.26 -4.13 10.87
C LEU A 109 7.58 -4.79 12.08
N GLY A 110 6.25 -4.95 12.04
CA GLY A 110 5.50 -5.69 13.04
C GLY A 110 5.91 -7.16 13.16
N PHE A 111 6.18 -7.82 12.04
CA PHE A 111 6.70 -9.19 12.05
C PHE A 111 8.16 -9.25 12.51
N CYS A 112 9.03 -8.37 12.00
CA CYS A 112 10.44 -8.28 12.41
C CYS A 112 10.57 -8.03 13.91
N TYR A 113 9.82 -7.07 14.46
CA TYR A 113 9.81 -6.76 15.89
C TYR A 113 9.49 -8.00 16.73
N ARG A 114 8.52 -8.80 16.29
CA ARG A 114 8.12 -10.00 17.02
C ARG A 114 9.08 -11.16 16.88
N TYR A 115 9.62 -11.35 15.68
CA TYR A 115 10.65 -12.33 15.46
C TYR A 115 11.84 -12.07 16.38
N LEU A 116 12.25 -10.80 16.51
CA LEU A 116 13.32 -10.38 17.41
C LEU A 116 12.94 -10.51 18.88
N ALA A 117 11.72 -10.14 19.27
CA ALA A 117 11.25 -10.28 20.64
C ALA A 117 11.12 -11.75 21.12
N LEU A 118 11.03 -12.69 20.18
CA LEU A 118 11.01 -14.14 20.46
C LEU A 118 12.39 -14.79 20.33
N ASN A 119 13.40 -14.07 19.85
CA ASN A 119 14.71 -14.63 19.54
C ASN A 119 15.80 -13.87 20.31
N ASP A 120 15.90 -14.17 21.61
CA ASP A 120 16.83 -13.52 22.55
C ASP A 120 18.33 -13.70 22.18
N ASP A 121 18.63 -14.69 21.32
CA ASP A 121 19.98 -15.00 20.83
C ASP A 121 20.12 -14.90 19.30
N PHE A 122 19.41 -13.95 18.68
CA PHE A 122 19.59 -13.67 17.27
C PHE A 122 21.05 -13.23 16.98
N ARG A 123 21.81 -14.12 16.31
CA ARG A 123 23.19 -13.86 15.85
C ARG A 123 23.23 -13.87 14.33
N ILE A 124 23.64 -12.76 13.74
CA ILE A 124 23.92 -12.69 12.31
C ILE A 124 25.39 -13.06 12.13
N ARG A 125 25.69 -14.23 11.58
CA ARG A 125 27.07 -14.66 11.27
C ARG A 125 28.04 -14.53 12.48
N GLY A 126 27.54 -14.85 13.68
CA GLY A 126 28.27 -14.75 14.94
C GLY A 126 28.23 -13.39 15.64
N TRP A 127 27.76 -12.34 14.97
CA TRP A 127 27.58 -11.00 15.55
C TRP A 127 26.22 -10.87 16.26
N LYS A 128 26.24 -10.40 17.51
CA LYS A 128 25.03 -10.05 18.26
C LYS A 128 24.70 -8.58 17.99
N PRO A 129 23.54 -8.25 17.38
CA PRO A 129 23.22 -6.86 17.06
C PRO A 129 22.97 -6.06 18.34
N GLU A 130 23.68 -4.94 18.49
CA GLU A 130 23.40 -3.95 19.53
C GLU A 130 22.02 -3.27 19.30
N PRO A 131 21.30 -2.82 20.37
CA PRO A 131 20.03 -2.07 20.27
C PRO A 131 19.98 -0.97 19.20
N ARG A 132 21.08 -0.27 18.96
CA ARG A 132 21.20 0.78 17.95
C ARG A 132 20.97 0.28 16.53
N HIS A 133 21.47 -0.92 16.20
CA HIS A 133 21.31 -1.51 14.87
C HIS A 133 19.83 -1.78 14.54
N TYR A 134 19.02 -2.11 15.54
CA TYR A 134 17.58 -2.29 15.35
C TYR A 134 16.87 -0.98 15.04
N HIS A 135 17.26 0.12 15.69
CA HIS A 135 16.72 1.45 15.37
C HIS A 135 17.12 1.91 13.97
N TYR A 136 18.39 1.72 13.58
CA TYR A 136 18.84 2.04 12.22
C TYR A 136 18.17 1.17 11.18
N GLY A 137 18.03 -0.14 11.43
CA GLY A 137 17.34 -1.06 10.54
C GLY A 137 15.86 -0.70 10.36
N ALA A 138 15.16 -0.37 11.46
CA ALA A 138 13.78 0.09 11.39
C ALA A 138 13.64 1.41 10.63
N ALA A 139 14.53 2.39 10.87
CA ALA A 139 14.52 3.66 10.17
C ALA A 139 14.80 3.48 8.66
N MET A 140 15.80 2.68 8.30
CA MET A 140 16.09 2.34 6.90
C MET A 140 14.90 1.67 6.22
N MET A 141 14.21 0.77 6.91
CA MET A 141 13.08 0.03 6.35
C MET A 141 11.83 0.89 6.13
N ILE A 142 11.63 1.91 6.97
CA ILE A 142 10.54 2.90 6.81
C ILE A 142 10.90 3.93 5.74
N VAL A 143 12.15 4.38 5.65
CA VAL A 143 12.50 5.51 4.76
C VAL A 143 12.86 5.05 3.35
N VAL A 144 13.72 4.02 3.20
CA VAL A 144 14.36 3.73 1.91
C VAL A 144 13.39 3.11 0.90
N PRO A 145 12.70 1.99 1.19
CA PRO A 145 11.81 1.38 0.21
C PRO A 145 10.58 2.26 -0.11
N PRO A 146 9.84 2.82 0.88
CA PRO A 146 8.73 3.72 0.58
C PRO A 146 9.16 5.01 -0.13
N GLY A 147 10.30 5.60 0.25
CA GLY A 147 10.86 6.77 -0.42
C GLY A 147 11.24 6.50 -1.87
N ALA A 148 11.84 5.33 -2.17
CA ALA A 148 12.14 4.93 -3.54
C ALA A 148 10.86 4.73 -4.37
N MET A 149 9.83 4.09 -3.80
CA MET A 149 8.53 3.92 -4.45
C MET A 149 7.85 5.25 -4.72
N PHE A 150 7.93 6.19 -3.79
CA PHE A 150 7.42 7.55 -3.97
C PHE A 150 8.15 8.28 -5.11
N ALA A 151 9.48 8.23 -5.14
CA ALA A 151 10.27 8.87 -6.20
C ALA A 151 9.93 8.29 -7.59
N VAL A 152 9.79 6.97 -7.70
CA VAL A 152 9.36 6.30 -8.94
C VAL A 152 7.94 6.71 -9.32
N ALA A 153 7.02 6.82 -8.36
CA ALA A 153 5.65 7.25 -8.62
C ALA A 153 5.59 8.71 -9.08
N VAL A 154 6.37 9.62 -8.46
CA VAL A 154 6.49 11.02 -8.92
C VAL A 154 7.03 11.05 -10.34
N TYR A 155 8.08 10.29 -10.65
CA TYR A 155 8.64 10.21 -12.00
C TYR A 155 7.64 9.67 -13.02
N ALA A 156 6.91 8.60 -12.67
CA ALA A 156 5.95 7.94 -13.56
C ALA A 156 4.66 8.75 -13.77
N CYS A 157 4.25 9.54 -12.78
CA CYS A 157 3.03 10.35 -12.83
C CYS A 157 3.27 11.81 -13.22
N SER A 158 4.53 12.24 -13.37
CA SER A 158 4.85 13.63 -13.73
C SER A 158 4.29 13.99 -15.12
N PRO A 159 3.50 15.06 -15.24
CA PRO A 159 2.93 15.47 -16.52
C PRO A 159 4.04 15.91 -17.50
N ARG A 160 4.24 15.14 -18.58
CA ARG A 160 5.14 15.52 -19.70
C ARG A 160 4.39 16.31 -20.77
N GLU A 161 5.11 17.10 -21.56
CA GLU A 161 4.56 17.98 -22.60
C GLU A 161 3.68 17.25 -23.62
N THR A 162 4.01 16.01 -23.98
CA THR A 162 3.24 15.17 -24.91
C THR A 162 1.86 14.82 -24.36
N PHE A 163 1.78 14.49 -23.07
CA PHE A 163 0.53 14.18 -22.38
C PHE A 163 -0.33 15.43 -22.19
N THR A 164 0.32 16.58 -21.95
CA THR A 164 -0.36 17.88 -21.87
C THR A 164 -1.03 18.26 -23.20
N LYS A 165 -0.36 17.99 -24.33
CA LYS A 165 -0.94 18.17 -25.68
C LYS A 165 -2.10 17.21 -25.96
N LEU A 166 -2.03 15.97 -25.48
CA LEU A 166 -3.14 15.00 -25.56
C LEU A 166 -4.36 15.44 -24.75
N ILE A 167 -4.16 16.02 -23.56
CA ILE A 167 -5.23 16.58 -22.72
C ILE A 167 -5.89 17.78 -23.42
N LEU A 168 -5.08 18.69 -23.98
CA LEU A 168 -5.57 19.87 -24.69
C LEU A 168 -6.37 19.49 -25.95
N ASN A 169 -5.92 18.49 -26.69
CA ASN A 169 -6.63 18.00 -27.88
C ASN A 169 -7.93 17.26 -27.52
N ALA A 170 -7.95 16.49 -26.44
CA ALA A 170 -9.17 15.82 -25.95
C ALA A 170 -10.21 16.81 -25.40
N SER A 171 -9.76 17.95 -24.84
CA SER A 171 -10.62 19.05 -24.40
C SER A 171 -11.22 19.82 -25.60
N ALA A 172 -10.49 19.96 -26.70
CA ALA A 172 -10.96 20.65 -27.91
C ALA A 172 -12.04 19.87 -28.69
N GLU A 173 -12.15 18.55 -28.51
CA GLU A 173 -13.08 17.67 -29.25
C GLU A 173 -14.51 17.62 -28.67
N GLY A 174 -14.86 18.54 -27.75
CA GLY A 174 -16.26 18.80 -27.38
C GLY A 174 -16.90 17.82 -26.39
N THR A 175 -16.12 17.09 -25.59
CA THR A 175 -16.68 16.33 -24.46
C THR A 175 -16.80 17.21 -23.21
N ASN A 176 -17.88 18.01 -23.16
CA ASN A 176 -18.30 18.84 -22.03
C ASN A 176 -18.60 18.08 -20.71
N ILE A 177 -18.15 16.83 -20.54
CA ILE A 177 -18.48 15.99 -19.36
C ILE A 177 -17.36 16.05 -18.31
N LEU A 178 -16.15 16.54 -18.61
CA LEU A 178 -14.97 16.36 -17.74
C LEU A 178 -14.10 17.63 -17.56
N ASP A 179 -14.70 18.83 -17.50
CA ASP A 179 -13.99 20.11 -17.22
C ASP A 179 -13.26 20.15 -15.87
N SER A 180 -13.54 19.18 -14.98
CA SER A 180 -12.96 19.08 -13.64
C SER A 180 -12.26 17.75 -13.37
N SER A 181 -12.01 16.94 -14.40
CA SER A 181 -11.33 15.66 -14.21
C SER A 181 -9.87 15.76 -14.63
N LEU A 182 -8.99 15.29 -13.76
CA LEU A 182 -7.58 15.32 -14.04
C LEU A 182 -7.13 13.97 -14.59
N LEU A 183 -6.69 13.98 -15.84
CA LEU A 183 -6.13 12.80 -16.49
C LEU A 183 -4.67 12.64 -16.10
N ILE A 184 -4.34 11.56 -15.41
CA ILE A 184 -2.97 11.18 -15.09
C ILE A 184 -2.81 9.72 -15.46
N GLY A 185 -2.00 9.46 -16.47
CA GLY A 185 -1.61 8.12 -16.85
C GLY A 185 -0.10 8.07 -17.00
N PRO A 186 0.57 7.00 -16.54
CA PRO A 186 1.96 6.80 -16.90
C PRO A 186 2.05 6.65 -18.42
N GLU A 187 2.90 7.45 -19.07
CA GLU A 187 3.32 7.16 -20.44
C GLU A 187 3.92 5.74 -20.50
N LYS A 188 3.83 5.09 -21.66
CA LYS A 188 4.33 3.72 -21.91
C LYS A 188 5.79 3.55 -21.44
N GLU A 189 6.59 4.62 -21.51
CA GLU A 189 7.99 4.68 -21.06
C GLU A 189 8.17 4.64 -19.53
N GLY A 190 7.23 5.19 -18.75
CA GLY A 190 7.28 5.20 -17.28
C GLY A 190 6.58 4.00 -16.65
N PHE A 191 5.62 3.40 -17.36
CA PHE A 191 4.83 2.28 -16.86
C PHE A 191 5.66 1.00 -16.67
N VAL A 192 6.52 0.66 -17.64
CA VAL A 192 7.36 -0.55 -17.57
C VAL A 192 8.34 -0.50 -16.39
N PRO A 193 9.19 0.54 -16.21
CA PRO A 193 10.09 0.60 -15.05
C PRO A 193 9.31 0.68 -13.74
N GLY A 194 8.19 1.41 -13.68
CA GLY A 194 7.35 1.47 -12.48
C GLY A 194 6.77 0.12 -12.06
N SER A 195 6.25 -0.65 -13.01
CA SER A 195 5.69 -1.99 -12.75
C SER A 195 6.77 -3.01 -12.36
N VAL A 196 7.96 -2.93 -12.94
CA VAL A 196 9.11 -3.77 -12.56
C VAL A 196 9.55 -3.48 -11.12
N VAL A 197 9.73 -2.20 -10.77
CA VAL A 197 10.14 -1.80 -9.41
C VAL A 197 9.07 -2.21 -8.38
N LEU A 198 7.78 -1.98 -8.69
CA LEU A 198 6.68 -2.41 -7.83
C LEU A 198 6.67 -3.93 -7.63
N SER A 199 6.83 -4.70 -8.70
CA SER A 199 6.85 -6.16 -8.63
C SER A 199 8.04 -6.68 -7.82
N MET A 200 9.22 -6.11 -8.02
CA MET A 200 10.43 -6.44 -7.25
C MET A 200 10.23 -6.12 -5.76
N TYR A 201 9.64 -4.96 -5.45
CA TYR A 201 9.34 -4.55 -4.08
C TYR A 201 8.36 -5.50 -3.40
N ILE A 202 7.25 -5.86 -4.06
CA ILE A 202 6.26 -6.80 -3.53
C ILE A 202 6.87 -8.19 -3.32
N ALA A 203 7.66 -8.68 -4.29
CA ALA A 203 8.33 -9.98 -4.19
C ALA A 203 9.31 -10.03 -3.01
N LEU A 204 10.17 -9.00 -2.88
CA LEU A 204 11.12 -8.90 -1.77
C LEU A 204 10.39 -8.82 -0.43
N TRP A 205 9.35 -8.00 -0.35
CA TRP A 205 8.51 -7.87 0.85
C TRP A 205 7.88 -9.22 1.24
N ALA A 206 7.32 -9.95 0.28
CA ALA A 206 6.71 -11.26 0.52
C ALA A 206 7.72 -12.30 0.99
N ILE A 207 8.95 -12.30 0.43
CA ILE A 207 10.04 -13.17 0.87
C ILE A 207 10.43 -12.84 2.32
N CYS A 208 10.66 -11.57 2.64
CA CYS A 208 11.01 -11.13 3.99
C CYS A 208 9.92 -11.50 5.00
N LEU A 209 8.66 -11.29 4.64
CA LEU A 209 7.50 -11.66 5.44
C LEU A 209 7.44 -13.17 5.70
N ALA A 210 7.62 -13.98 4.66
CA ALA A 210 7.62 -15.44 4.79
C ALA A 210 8.72 -15.94 5.73
N VAL A 211 9.94 -15.40 5.60
CA VAL A 211 11.06 -15.70 6.51
C VAL A 211 10.72 -15.33 7.96
N CYS A 212 10.12 -14.17 8.19
CA CYS A 212 9.71 -13.76 9.53
C CYS A 212 8.63 -14.68 10.11
N ILE A 213 7.62 -15.06 9.33
CA ILE A 213 6.55 -15.97 9.76
C ILE A 213 7.12 -17.34 10.11
N ILE A 214 7.94 -17.93 9.25
CA ILE A 214 8.59 -19.22 9.48
C ILE A 214 9.44 -19.16 10.75
N GLY A 215 10.23 -18.09 10.90
CA GLY A 215 11.05 -17.86 12.08
C GLY A 215 10.24 -17.74 13.37
N ILE A 216 9.14 -16.97 13.36
CA ILE A 216 8.24 -16.82 14.51
C ILE A 216 7.59 -18.14 14.89
N ILE A 217 7.10 -18.92 13.91
CA ILE A 217 6.48 -20.23 14.16
C ILE A 217 7.53 -21.19 14.74
N GLY A 218 8.75 -21.18 14.21
CA GLY A 218 9.87 -21.97 14.73
C GLY A 218 10.18 -21.63 16.19
N GLN A 219 10.35 -20.34 16.50
CA GLN A 219 10.64 -19.89 17.87
C GLN A 219 9.48 -20.16 18.83
N LEU A 220 8.24 -19.98 18.39
CA LEU A 220 7.07 -20.31 19.21
C LEU A 220 7.00 -21.81 19.54
N ARG A 221 7.41 -22.70 18.63
CA ARG A 221 7.46 -24.14 18.90
C ARG A 221 8.52 -24.48 19.94
N ILE A 222 9.69 -23.84 19.87
CA ILE A 222 10.80 -24.04 20.82
C ILE A 222 10.39 -23.52 22.21
N HIS A 223 9.88 -22.30 22.28
CA HIS A 223 9.49 -21.66 23.55
C HIS A 223 8.16 -22.16 24.12
N ARG A 224 7.39 -22.99 23.40
CA ARG A 224 6.10 -23.52 23.87
C ARG A 224 6.21 -24.23 25.21
N VAL A 225 7.32 -24.93 25.46
CA VAL A 225 7.55 -25.70 26.70
C VAL A 225 7.92 -24.78 27.88
N SER A 226 8.46 -23.59 27.59
CA SER A 226 8.93 -22.63 28.60
C SER A 226 7.90 -21.55 28.93
N MET A 227 6.98 -21.24 28.02
CA MET A 227 6.00 -20.17 28.20
C MET A 227 4.72 -20.66 28.89
N SER A 228 4.11 -19.80 29.70
CA SER A 228 2.77 -20.07 30.23
C SER A 228 1.72 -20.09 29.12
N ASN A 229 0.64 -20.85 29.33
CA ASN A 229 -0.49 -20.91 28.39
C ASN A 229 -1.07 -19.53 28.07
N PHE A 230 -1.06 -18.62 29.04
CA PHE A 230 -1.53 -17.24 28.87
C PHE A 230 -0.63 -16.44 27.91
N THR A 231 0.68 -16.44 28.14
CA THR A 231 1.65 -15.72 27.28
C THR A 231 1.64 -16.28 25.86
N TYR A 232 1.59 -17.59 25.70
CA TYR A 232 1.49 -18.24 24.40
C TYR A 232 0.20 -17.84 23.64
N GLY A 233 -0.95 -17.85 24.33
CA GLY A 233 -2.22 -17.40 23.77
C GLY A 233 -2.18 -15.97 23.27
N LEU A 234 -1.53 -15.08 24.03
CA LEU A 234 -1.36 -13.67 23.66
C LEU A 234 -0.52 -13.53 22.39
N HIS A 235 0.60 -14.25 22.26
CA HIS A 235 1.43 -14.23 21.04
C HIS A 235 0.66 -14.75 19.80
N ILE A 236 -0.10 -15.83 19.94
CA ILE A 236 -0.92 -16.36 18.83
C ILE A 236 -1.99 -15.37 18.39
N GLN A 237 -2.76 -14.83 19.34
CA GLN A 237 -3.85 -13.89 19.03
C GLN A 237 -3.29 -12.67 18.29
N LEU A 238 -2.16 -12.18 18.77
CA LEU A 238 -1.43 -11.10 18.17
C LEU A 238 -0.97 -11.50 16.74
N ILE A 239 -0.43 -12.70 16.50
CA ILE A 239 0.04 -13.11 15.14
C ILE A 239 -1.14 -13.20 14.18
N LYS A 240 -2.25 -13.78 14.65
CA LYS A 240 -3.49 -13.87 13.89
C LYS A 240 -3.99 -12.49 13.49
N SER A 241 -3.98 -11.53 14.41
CA SER A 241 -4.36 -10.14 14.12
C SER A 241 -3.46 -9.52 13.05
N LEU A 242 -2.14 -9.70 13.16
CA LEU A 242 -1.20 -9.16 12.18
C LEU A 242 -1.34 -9.84 10.81
N ALA A 243 -1.59 -11.16 10.77
CA ALA A 243 -1.85 -11.90 9.54
C ALA A 243 -3.13 -11.41 8.83
N VAL A 244 -4.20 -11.10 9.59
CA VAL A 244 -5.42 -10.49 9.03
C VAL A 244 -5.11 -9.10 8.45
N GLN A 245 -4.33 -8.27 9.17
CA GLN A 245 -3.90 -6.96 8.67
C GLN A 245 -3.00 -7.06 7.43
N THR A 246 -2.27 -8.17 7.27
CA THR A 246 -1.41 -8.44 6.10
C THR A 246 -2.22 -8.92 4.90
N ALA A 247 -3.28 -9.69 5.14
CA ALA A 247 -4.15 -10.22 4.09
C ALA A 247 -4.86 -9.11 3.32
N ALA A 248 -5.30 -8.04 3.99
CA ALA A 248 -5.99 -6.92 3.36
C ALA A 248 -5.18 -6.23 2.24
N PRO A 249 -3.95 -5.72 2.47
CA PRO A 249 -3.13 -5.15 1.40
C PRO A 249 -2.73 -6.21 0.37
N LEU A 250 -2.44 -7.46 0.77
CA LEU A 250 -2.14 -8.53 -0.18
C LEU A 250 -3.28 -8.78 -1.18
N ILE A 251 -4.53 -8.85 -0.71
CA ILE A 251 -5.70 -9.03 -1.57
C ILE A 251 -5.88 -7.81 -2.49
N LEU A 252 -5.68 -6.61 -1.93
CA LEU A 252 -5.82 -5.35 -2.66
C LEU A 252 -4.74 -5.16 -3.75
N PHE A 253 -3.55 -5.73 -3.60
CA PHE A 253 -2.48 -5.72 -4.62
C PHE A 253 -2.46 -6.92 -5.54
N ALA A 254 -2.84 -8.10 -5.05
CA ALA A 254 -2.94 -9.28 -5.88
C ALA A 254 -4.04 -9.08 -6.92
N SER A 255 -5.17 -8.45 -6.57
CA SER A 255 -6.29 -8.32 -7.51
C SER A 255 -5.95 -7.52 -8.78
N PRO A 256 -5.35 -6.31 -8.74
CA PRO A 256 -5.08 -5.53 -9.94
C PRO A 256 -3.90 -6.11 -10.72
N VAL A 257 -2.86 -6.59 -10.02
CA VAL A 257 -1.68 -7.21 -10.66
C VAL A 257 -2.05 -8.50 -11.36
N CYS A 258 -2.87 -9.37 -10.75
CA CYS A 258 -3.36 -10.58 -11.39
C CYS A 258 -4.25 -10.26 -12.59
N VAL A 259 -5.13 -9.27 -12.50
CA VAL A 259 -5.97 -8.84 -13.64
C VAL A 259 -5.11 -8.35 -14.80
N VAL A 260 -4.09 -7.53 -14.54
CA VAL A 260 -3.15 -7.05 -15.56
C VAL A 260 -2.34 -8.20 -16.16
N LEU A 261 -1.73 -9.06 -15.34
CA LEU A 261 -0.93 -10.21 -15.79
C LEU A 261 -1.75 -11.19 -16.64
N VAL A 262 -2.92 -11.60 -16.16
CA VAL A 262 -3.83 -12.49 -16.91
C VAL A 262 -4.21 -11.83 -18.22
N GLY A 263 -4.57 -10.56 -18.17
CA GLY A 263 -4.97 -9.85 -19.36
C GLY A 263 -3.85 -9.66 -20.40
N THR A 264 -2.59 -9.47 -19.97
CA THR A 264 -1.42 -9.43 -20.85
C THR A 264 -1.07 -10.81 -21.42
N VAL A 265 -1.09 -11.87 -20.60
CA VAL A 265 -0.73 -13.24 -21.02
C VAL A 265 -1.75 -13.82 -22.00
N PHE A 266 -3.04 -13.58 -21.75
CA PHE A 266 -4.13 -14.14 -22.57
C PHE A 266 -4.54 -13.24 -23.74
N ASN A 267 -3.84 -12.13 -24.00
CA ASN A 267 -4.18 -11.16 -25.06
C ASN A 267 -5.68 -10.82 -25.07
N LEU A 268 -6.28 -10.69 -23.88
CA LEU A 268 -7.71 -10.44 -23.78
C LEU A 268 -8.02 -9.10 -24.45
N LYS A 269 -9.03 -9.05 -25.33
CA LYS A 269 -9.32 -7.87 -26.18
C LYS A 269 -9.53 -6.57 -25.40
N PHE A 270 -9.87 -6.63 -24.10
CA PHE A 270 -9.92 -5.48 -23.20
C PHE A 270 -8.55 -4.80 -23.00
N LEU A 271 -7.45 -5.56 -23.14
CA LEU A 271 -6.07 -5.07 -23.17
C LEU A 271 -5.55 -4.72 -24.57
N ASN A 272 -6.18 -5.15 -25.67
CA ASN A 272 -5.72 -4.73 -27.01
C ASN A 272 -6.09 -3.26 -27.35
N CYS A 273 -6.85 -2.58 -26.49
CA CYS A 273 -6.97 -1.11 -26.52
C CYS A 273 -5.84 -0.39 -25.73
N ILE A 274 -4.88 -1.13 -25.17
CA ILE A 274 -3.75 -0.63 -24.35
C ILE A 274 -2.46 -0.51 -25.17
N VAL A 275 -2.37 -1.16 -26.34
CA VAL A 275 -1.15 -1.18 -27.18
C VAL A 275 -1.13 -0.09 -28.22
#